data_AF-A0AAV0GTI3-F1
#
_entry.id   AF-A0AAV0GTI3-F1
#
_cell.length_a   1.000
_cell.length_b   1.000
_cell.length_c   1.000
_cell.angle_alpha   90.00
_cell.angle_beta   90.00
_cell.angle_gamma   90.00
#
_symmetry.space_group_name_H-M   'P 1'
#
loop_
_entity.id
_entity.type
_entity.pdbx_description
1 polymer ?
#
loop_
_entity_poly.entity_id
_entity_poly.type
_entity_poly.pdbx_seq_one_letter_code
_entity_poly.pdbx_strand_id
1 'polypeptide(L)'
;MGLSSRAVSYCQGCPLAIKVVGGALIGKSRDYWVSFLSDMRQIPTPEIRHVLMRSYNALGGKEIQSLFLDIACFFYGTNKSLVTKYSPAYHLLEVLIDKSLCTCVVERTRERIQVHALLRELAWSIVNDESIKLENPTRLNNLGDIQKLLTKKSLPSLQGGSTAQGIYLDLSKASEIDVEANVFEGMTSLRFLAIIYSGNKEGAPKIHVPYDAFTTLPDSLRWLQWQKFPSKSLPSSFTPKNLVALSLEYSPILKRCWDVEVCEMHFSE
;
A
#
# COMPACT_ATOMS: atom_id res chain seq x y z
N MET A 1 -7.74 16.82 18.58
CA MET A 1 -7.16 15.80 19.49
C MET A 1 -5.91 16.35 20.17
N GLY A 2 -5.75 16.16 21.48
CA GLY A 2 -4.52 16.52 22.20
C GLY A 2 -3.34 15.57 21.90
N LEU A 3 -2.10 15.98 22.23
CA LEU A 3 -0.89 15.19 21.94
C LEU A 3 -0.88 13.82 22.63
N SER A 4 -1.40 13.74 23.86
CA SER A 4 -1.56 12.48 24.60
C SER A 4 -2.52 11.53 23.89
N SER A 5 -3.68 12.02 23.44
CA SER A 5 -4.63 11.25 22.64
C SER A 5 -4.01 10.76 21.34
N ARG A 6 -3.17 11.58 20.69
CA ARG A 6 -2.42 11.20 19.48
C ARG A 6 -1.41 10.09 19.74
N ALA A 7 -0.69 10.14 20.87
CA ALA A 7 0.26 9.11 21.28
C ALA A 7 -0.44 7.77 21.61
N VAL A 8 -1.56 7.81 22.33
CA VAL A 8 -2.37 6.63 22.64
C VAL A 8 -2.98 6.03 21.37
N SER A 9 -3.50 6.88 20.49
CA SER A 9 -4.04 6.48 19.18
C SER A 9 -3.00 5.75 18.33
N TYR A 10 -1.75 6.23 18.29
CA TYR A 10 -0.65 5.53 17.60
C TYR A 10 -0.42 4.12 18.14
N CYS A 11 -0.46 3.95 19.47
CA CYS A 11 -0.19 2.66 20.09
C CYS A 11 -1.30 1.63 19.84
N GLN A 12 -2.52 2.07 19.50
CA GLN A 12 -3.70 1.22 19.24
C GLN A 12 -3.93 0.13 20.32
N GLY A 13 -3.61 0.44 21.58
CA GLY A 13 -3.75 -0.50 22.71
C GLY A 13 -2.62 -1.50 22.89
N CYS A 14 -1.57 -1.48 22.05
CA CYS A 14 -0.38 -2.33 22.23
C CYS A 14 0.41 -1.92 23.49
N PRO A 15 0.48 -2.76 24.54
CA PRO A 15 1.11 -2.36 25.81
C PRO A 15 2.60 -2.04 25.67
N LEU A 16 3.31 -2.75 24.79
CA LEU A 16 4.71 -2.47 24.50
C LEU A 16 4.89 -1.09 23.86
N ALA A 17 4.07 -0.76 22.87
CA ALA A 17 4.12 0.55 22.22
C ALA A 17 3.80 1.66 23.23
N ILE A 18 2.79 1.47 24.09
CA ILE A 18 2.46 2.42 25.16
C ILE A 18 3.67 2.65 26.08
N LYS A 19 4.36 1.59 26.50
CA LYS A 19 5.55 1.71 27.37
C LYS A 19 6.69 2.46 26.67
N VAL A 20 6.99 2.11 25.42
CA VAL A 20 8.10 2.73 24.66
C VAL A 20 7.80 4.21 24.37
N VAL A 21 6.60 4.50 23.88
CA VAL A 21 6.17 5.87 23.54
C VAL A 21 6.04 6.72 24.79
N GLY A 22 5.41 6.21 25.85
CA GLY A 22 5.30 6.91 27.13
C GLY A 22 6.67 7.21 27.75
N GLY A 23 7.59 6.24 27.71
CA GLY A 23 8.96 6.42 28.18
C GLY A 23 9.77 7.44 27.37
N ALA A 24 9.58 7.50 26.06
CA ALA A 24 10.25 8.49 25.21
C ALA A 24 9.76 9.93 25.46
N LEU A 25 8.51 10.08 25.88
CA LEU A 25 7.82 11.37 26.03
C LEU A 25 7.88 11.95 27.45
N ILE A 26 8.12 11.12 28.48
CA ILE A 26 8.12 11.57 29.87
C ILE A 26 9.17 12.66 30.13
N GLY A 27 8.76 13.75 30.78
CA GLY A 27 9.63 14.88 31.09
C GLY A 27 10.13 15.70 29.89
N LYS A 28 9.60 15.47 28.69
CA LYS A 28 9.97 16.22 27.47
C LYS A 28 9.06 17.42 27.22
N SER A 29 9.58 18.39 26.47
CA SER A 29 8.83 19.60 26.08
C SER A 29 7.71 19.27 25.09
N ARG A 30 6.72 20.17 25.02
CA ARG A 30 5.62 20.06 24.05
C ARG A 30 6.13 20.00 22.60
N ASP A 31 7.15 20.78 22.26
CA ASP A 31 7.72 20.79 20.89
C ASP A 31 8.39 19.47 20.55
N TYR A 32 9.09 18.86 21.51
CA TYR A 32 9.65 17.51 21.35
C TYR A 32 8.55 16.48 21.09
N TRP A 33 7.44 16.53 21.83
CA TRP A 33 6.29 15.64 21.60
C TRP A 33 5.73 15.80 20.19
N VAL A 34 5.60 17.04 19.70
CA VAL A 34 5.11 17.31 18.35
C VAL A 34 6.04 16.69 17.31
N SER A 35 7.35 16.88 17.43
CA SER A 35 8.36 16.29 16.52
C SER A 35 8.32 14.77 16.57
N PHE A 36 8.48 14.17 17.75
CA PHE A 36 8.54 12.72 17.94
C PHE A 36 7.31 12.01 17.38
N LEU A 37 6.11 12.52 17.69
CA LEU A 37 4.86 11.94 17.19
C LEU A 37 4.61 12.21 15.70
N SER A 38 5.39 13.08 15.06
CA SER A 38 5.36 13.28 13.60
C SER A 38 6.23 12.26 12.90
N ASP A 39 7.41 11.97 13.46
CA ASP A 39 8.38 11.00 12.91
C ASP A 39 7.85 9.56 13.00
N MET A 40 7.16 9.21 14.09
CA MET A 40 6.60 7.87 14.28
C MET A 40 5.54 7.47 13.24
N ARG A 41 4.97 8.40 12.48
CA ARG A 41 4.06 8.06 11.37
C ARG A 41 4.77 7.41 10.17
N GLN A 42 6.09 7.33 10.20
CA GLN A 42 6.88 6.85 9.06
C GLN A 42 7.60 5.53 9.36
N ILE A 43 8.11 5.34 10.58
CA ILE A 43 8.94 4.18 10.95
C ILE A 43 8.66 3.81 12.41
N PRO A 44 8.49 2.51 12.76
CA PRO A 44 8.41 2.10 14.15
C PRO A 44 9.72 2.42 14.89
N THR A 45 9.64 2.78 16.18
CA THR A 45 10.87 2.95 16.99
C THR A 45 11.71 1.67 16.99
N PRO A 46 13.06 1.76 17.13
CA PRO A 46 13.94 0.60 17.10
C PRO A 46 13.52 -0.54 18.05
N GLU A 47 13.05 -0.20 19.25
CA GLU A 47 12.59 -1.16 20.25
C GLU A 47 11.32 -1.88 19.82
N ILE A 48 10.34 -1.16 19.29
CA ILE A 48 9.08 -1.73 18.77
C ILE A 48 9.41 -2.60 17.53
N ARG A 49 10.20 -2.07 16.61
CA ARG A 49 10.66 -2.78 15.40
C ARG A 49 11.33 -4.10 15.78
N HIS A 50 12.28 -4.08 16.72
CA HIS A 50 13.00 -5.29 17.14
C HIS A 50 12.05 -6.38 17.66
N VAL A 51 11.05 -6.03 18.48
CA VAL A 51 10.11 -7.02 19.00
C VAL A 51 9.21 -7.58 17.90
N LEU A 52 8.64 -6.73 17.04
CA LEU A 52 7.77 -7.19 15.96
C LEU A 52 8.54 -8.03 14.91
N MET A 53 9.82 -7.70 14.67
CA MET A 53 10.69 -8.44 13.77
C MET A 53 10.91 -9.88 14.24
N ARG A 54 10.88 -10.17 15.55
CA ARG A 54 10.99 -11.55 16.05
C ARG A 54 9.80 -12.39 15.61
N SER A 55 8.59 -11.85 15.66
CA SER A 55 7.38 -12.54 15.18
C SER A 55 7.42 -12.77 13.67
N TYR A 56 7.88 -11.78 12.90
CA TYR A 56 8.07 -11.91 11.45
C TYR A 56 9.14 -12.96 11.09
N ASN A 57 10.28 -12.97 11.77
CA ASN A 57 11.35 -13.95 11.53
C ASN A 57 10.93 -15.37 11.93
N ALA A 58 10.08 -15.51 12.96
CA ALA A 58 9.53 -16.80 13.40
C ALA A 58 8.52 -17.41 12.41
N LEU A 59 8.17 -16.71 11.32
CA LEU A 59 7.41 -17.30 10.21
C LEU A 59 8.21 -18.35 9.44
N GLY A 60 9.55 -18.26 9.42
CA GLY A 60 10.46 -19.29 8.92
C GLY A 60 10.45 -19.57 7.41
N GLY A 61 9.39 -19.21 6.67
CA GLY A 61 9.25 -19.45 5.24
C GLY A 61 9.16 -18.17 4.41
N LYS A 62 9.90 -18.12 3.29
CA LYS A 62 9.87 -16.97 2.36
C LYS A 62 8.47 -16.70 1.79
N GLU A 63 7.70 -17.74 1.54
CA GLU A 63 6.35 -17.63 0.99
C GLU A 63 5.38 -16.95 1.98
N ILE A 64 5.31 -17.42 3.22
CA ILE A 64 4.47 -16.82 4.27
C ILE A 64 4.93 -15.40 4.64
N GLN A 65 6.24 -15.15 4.62
CA GLN A 65 6.79 -13.81 4.83
C GLN A 65 6.38 -12.85 3.72
N SER A 66 6.50 -13.27 2.45
CA SER A 66 6.02 -12.47 1.32
C SER A 66 4.51 -12.24 1.37
N LEU A 67 3.72 -13.25 1.78
CA LEU A 67 2.28 -13.11 1.95
C LEU A 67 1.95 -12.08 3.04
N PHE A 68 2.65 -12.10 4.18
CA PHE A 68 2.49 -11.08 5.22
C PHE A 68 2.79 -9.68 4.69
N LEU A 69 3.89 -9.49 3.96
CA LEU A 69 4.23 -8.19 3.37
C LEU A 69 3.15 -7.73 2.39
N ASP A 70 2.66 -8.61 1.50
CA ASP A 70 1.56 -8.29 0.61
C ASP A 70 0.31 -7.87 1.38
N ILE A 71 -0.07 -8.60 2.43
CA ILE A 71 -1.25 -8.29 3.23
C ILE A 71 -1.11 -6.96 3.97
N ALA A 72 0.00 -6.75 4.65
CA ALA A 72 0.25 -5.58 5.48
C ALA A 72 0.43 -4.30 4.64
N CYS A 73 1.08 -4.40 3.48
CA CYS A 73 1.30 -3.27 2.58
C CYS A 73 0.07 -2.94 1.73
N PHE A 74 -0.63 -3.96 1.21
CA PHE A 74 -1.58 -3.79 0.12
C PHE A 74 -3.01 -4.21 0.44
N PHE A 75 -3.20 -5.27 1.24
CA PHE A 75 -4.54 -5.86 1.46
C PHE A 75 -5.18 -5.52 2.81
N TYR A 76 -4.59 -4.65 3.61
CA TYR A 76 -5.21 -4.16 4.84
C TYR A 76 -6.59 -3.53 4.56
N GLY A 77 -7.62 -3.96 5.29
CA GLY A 77 -8.99 -3.49 5.15
C GLY A 77 -9.75 -4.08 3.94
N THR A 78 -9.15 -5.00 3.20
CA THR A 78 -9.79 -5.66 2.05
C THR A 78 -10.60 -6.89 2.48
N ASN A 79 -11.47 -7.38 1.58
CA ASN A 79 -12.18 -8.64 1.80
C ASN A 79 -11.21 -9.84 1.71
N LYS A 80 -11.31 -10.76 2.67
CA LYS A 80 -10.56 -12.03 2.69
C LYS A 80 -10.68 -12.79 1.37
N SER A 81 -11.85 -12.80 0.73
CA SER A 81 -12.10 -13.48 -0.54
C SER A 81 -11.27 -12.94 -1.72
N LEU A 82 -10.78 -11.71 -1.64
CA LEU A 82 -9.93 -11.14 -2.68
C LEU A 82 -8.49 -11.58 -2.52
N VAL A 83 -8.02 -11.70 -1.27
CA VAL A 83 -6.67 -12.22 -0.97
C VAL A 83 -6.56 -13.69 -1.40
N THR A 84 -7.61 -14.48 -1.21
CA THR A 84 -7.63 -15.88 -1.68
C THR A 84 -7.55 -15.99 -3.21
N LYS A 85 -8.21 -15.09 -3.94
CA LYS A 85 -8.10 -15.02 -5.40
C LYS A 85 -6.77 -14.43 -5.86
N TYR A 86 -6.16 -13.54 -5.09
CA TYR A 86 -4.90 -12.88 -5.43
C TYR A 86 -3.67 -13.74 -5.12
N SER A 87 -3.60 -14.45 -4.01
CA SER A 87 -2.37 -15.16 -3.63
C SER A 87 -2.51 -16.67 -3.76
N PRO A 88 -1.63 -17.37 -4.51
CA PRO A 88 -1.61 -18.84 -4.49
C PRO A 88 -1.25 -19.37 -3.08
N ALA A 89 -0.56 -18.55 -2.28
CA ALA A 89 -0.17 -18.84 -0.91
C ALA A 89 -1.30 -18.64 0.11
N TYR A 90 -2.56 -18.42 -0.31
CA TYR A 90 -3.66 -18.07 0.60
C TYR A 90 -3.90 -19.08 1.72
N HIS A 91 -3.52 -20.34 1.52
CA HIS A 91 -3.60 -21.39 2.54
C HIS A 91 -2.75 -21.07 3.79
N LEU A 92 -1.77 -20.17 3.67
CA LEU A 92 -0.93 -19.68 4.77
C LEU A 92 -1.57 -18.49 5.53
N LEU A 93 -2.71 -17.96 5.06
CA LEU A 93 -3.40 -16.85 5.72
C LEU A 93 -3.84 -17.22 7.14
N GLU A 94 -4.36 -18.43 7.34
CA GLU A 94 -4.75 -18.91 8.68
C GLU A 94 -3.56 -18.95 9.63
N VAL A 95 -2.36 -19.31 9.14
CA VAL A 95 -1.13 -19.29 9.95
C VAL A 95 -0.75 -17.87 10.40
N LEU A 96 -0.98 -16.87 9.55
CA LEU A 96 -0.77 -15.46 9.91
C LEU A 96 -1.78 -14.97 10.95
N ILE A 97 -3.03 -15.45 10.87
CA ILE A 97 -4.09 -15.16 11.85
C ILE A 97 -3.76 -15.83 13.19
N ASP A 98 -3.38 -17.10 13.19
CA ASP A 98 -2.98 -17.85 14.40
C ASP A 98 -1.79 -17.19 15.11
N LYS A 99 -0.85 -16.64 14.33
CA LYS A 99 0.32 -15.90 14.86
C LYS A 99 0.01 -14.44 15.21
N SER A 100 -1.26 -14.01 15.10
CA SER A 100 -1.72 -12.64 15.40
C SER A 100 -0.99 -11.55 14.60
N LEU A 101 -0.50 -11.86 13.39
CA LEU A 101 0.11 -10.91 12.48
C LEU A 101 -0.91 -10.22 11.57
N CYS A 102 -2.09 -10.81 11.44
CA CYS A 102 -3.29 -10.19 10.92
C CYS A 102 -4.50 -10.74 11.69
N THR A 103 -5.66 -10.11 11.52
CA THR A 103 -6.93 -10.59 12.06
C THR A 103 -7.99 -10.54 10.95
N CYS A 104 -9.04 -11.33 11.09
CA CYS A 104 -10.22 -11.24 10.23
C CYS A 104 -11.40 -10.76 11.06
N VAL A 105 -12.04 -9.68 10.62
CA VAL A 105 -13.21 -9.10 11.28
C VAL A 105 -14.39 -9.25 10.34
N VAL A 106 -15.51 -9.75 10.87
CA VAL A 106 -16.77 -9.82 10.11
C VAL A 106 -17.46 -8.46 10.20
N GLU A 107 -17.52 -7.75 9.08
CA GLU A 107 -18.25 -6.49 8.95
C GLU A 107 -19.46 -6.70 8.06
N ARG A 108 -20.66 -6.61 8.66
CA ARG A 108 -21.95 -6.93 8.01
C ARG A 108 -21.97 -8.37 7.49
N THR A 109 -21.63 -8.57 6.22
CA THR A 109 -21.62 -9.85 5.51
C THR A 109 -20.26 -10.16 4.87
N ARG A 110 -19.23 -9.33 5.12
CA ARG A 110 -17.90 -9.48 4.51
C ARG A 110 -16.85 -9.71 5.60
N GLU A 111 -15.99 -10.71 5.40
CA GLU A 111 -14.80 -10.90 6.21
C GLU A 111 -13.71 -9.96 5.73
N ARG A 112 -13.26 -9.04 6.57
CA ARG A 112 -12.21 -8.08 6.25
C ARG A 112 -10.92 -8.42 6.97
N ILE A 113 -9.81 -8.40 6.23
CA ILE A 113 -8.48 -8.58 6.81
C ILE A 113 -8.05 -7.27 7.45
N GLN A 114 -7.67 -7.34 8.72
CA GLN A 114 -7.13 -6.23 9.48
C GLN A 114 -5.69 -6.55 9.89
N VAL A 115 -4.86 -5.52 9.95
CA VAL A 115 -3.43 -5.59 10.30
C VAL A 115 -3.15 -4.38 11.18
N HIS A 116 -2.62 -4.63 12.36
CA HIS A 116 -2.31 -3.57 13.32
C HIS A 116 -1.37 -2.51 12.69
N ALA A 117 -1.57 -1.23 13.00
CA ALA A 117 -0.80 -0.13 12.39
C ALA A 117 0.73 -0.36 12.49
N LEU A 118 1.22 -0.74 13.67
CA LEU A 118 2.64 -1.06 13.89
C LEU A 118 3.18 -2.20 13.01
N LEU A 119 2.35 -3.20 12.68
CA LEU A 119 2.74 -4.30 11.78
C LEU A 119 2.79 -3.84 10.33
N ARG A 120 1.92 -2.90 9.94
CA ARG A 120 1.97 -2.24 8.63
C ARG A 120 3.23 -1.38 8.49
N GLU A 121 3.56 -0.63 9.53
CA GLU A 121 4.80 0.16 9.59
C GLU A 121 6.04 -0.74 9.55
N LEU A 122 6.02 -1.88 10.27
CA LEU A 122 7.08 -2.90 10.17
C LEU A 122 7.24 -3.39 8.72
N ALA A 123 6.15 -3.78 8.07
CA ALA A 123 6.17 -4.30 6.70
C ALA A 123 6.78 -3.29 5.72
N TRP A 124 6.36 -2.03 5.79
CA TRP A 124 6.96 -0.97 4.96
C TRP A 124 8.43 -0.73 5.27
N SER A 125 8.83 -0.79 6.53
CA SER A 125 10.25 -0.67 6.89
C SER A 125 11.07 -1.86 6.39
N ILE A 126 10.53 -3.08 6.34
CA ILE A 126 11.20 -4.24 5.71
C ILE A 126 11.35 -4.03 4.20
N VAL A 127 10.27 -3.63 3.52
CA VAL A 127 10.28 -3.35 2.07
C VAL A 127 11.31 -2.26 1.71
N ASN A 128 11.39 -1.21 2.52
CA ASN A 128 12.38 -0.13 2.33
C ASN A 128 13.81 -0.63 2.52
N ASP A 129 14.07 -1.46 3.53
CA ASP A 129 15.40 -2.07 3.73
C ASP A 129 15.79 -2.99 2.57
N GLU A 130 14.84 -3.73 1.99
CA GLU A 130 15.06 -4.56 0.79
C GLU A 130 15.37 -3.71 -0.45
N SER A 131 14.64 -2.61 -0.64
CA SER A 131 14.87 -1.65 -1.74
C SER A 131 16.30 -1.12 -1.77
N ILE A 132 16.79 -0.65 -0.61
CA ILE A 132 18.14 -0.10 -0.47
C ILE A 132 19.20 -1.15 -0.80
N LYS A 133 18.96 -2.42 -0.44
CA LYS A 133 19.92 -3.51 -0.66
C LYS A 133 19.94 -4.04 -2.09
N LEU A 134 18.80 -4.03 -2.78
CA LEU A 134 18.63 -4.68 -4.08
C LEU A 134 18.73 -3.71 -5.26
N GLU A 135 18.79 -2.40 -5.03
CA GLU A 135 18.75 -1.32 -6.04
C GLU A 135 17.51 -1.34 -6.97
N ASN A 136 16.64 -2.35 -6.86
CA ASN A 136 15.44 -2.53 -7.67
C ASN A 136 14.28 -3.08 -6.79
N PRO A 137 13.48 -2.21 -6.17
CA PRO A 137 12.42 -2.60 -5.24
C PRO A 137 11.29 -3.37 -5.90
N THR A 138 10.84 -4.45 -5.23
CA THR A 138 9.66 -5.22 -5.64
C THR A 138 8.35 -4.57 -5.19
N ARG A 139 8.36 -3.73 -4.16
CA ARG A 139 7.18 -3.02 -3.62
C ARG A 139 7.55 -1.56 -3.36
N LEU A 140 6.71 -0.64 -3.80
CA LEU A 140 6.95 0.80 -3.75
C LEU A 140 5.83 1.52 -2.99
N ASN A 141 6.19 2.34 -1.99
CA ASN A 141 5.29 3.32 -1.35
C ASN A 141 5.87 4.73 -1.20
N ASN A 142 7.16 4.90 -1.47
CA ASN A 142 7.82 6.16 -1.26
C ASN A 142 7.40 7.14 -2.36
N LEU A 143 6.80 8.26 -1.97
CA LEU A 143 6.32 9.29 -2.89
C LEU A 143 7.44 9.78 -3.83
N GLY A 144 8.66 9.98 -3.32
CA GLY A 144 9.78 10.47 -4.12
C GLY A 144 10.25 9.44 -5.15
N ASP A 145 10.32 8.16 -4.77
CA ASP A 145 10.72 7.09 -5.71
C ASP A 145 9.63 6.84 -6.75
N ILE A 146 8.36 6.88 -6.35
CA ILE A 146 7.23 6.75 -7.26
C ILE A 146 7.13 7.98 -8.17
N GLN A 147 7.32 9.20 -7.67
CA GLN A 147 7.35 10.40 -8.51
C GLN A 147 8.46 10.32 -9.54
N LYS A 148 9.67 9.90 -9.15
CA LYS A 148 10.77 9.66 -10.10
C LYS A 148 10.41 8.58 -11.11
N LEU A 149 9.69 7.53 -10.71
CA LEU A 149 9.23 6.49 -11.62
C LEU A 149 8.18 7.05 -12.60
N LEU A 150 7.26 7.89 -12.13
CA LEU A 150 6.13 8.40 -12.89
C LEU A 150 6.46 9.57 -13.84
N THR A 151 7.52 10.34 -13.55
CA THR A 151 7.85 11.61 -14.25
C THR A 151 9.03 11.50 -15.21
N LYS A 152 9.78 10.40 -15.20
CA LYS A 152 11.10 10.34 -15.81
C LYS A 152 11.05 9.92 -17.28
N LYS A 153 11.13 10.94 -18.14
CA LYS A 153 11.31 10.84 -19.60
C LYS A 153 12.32 9.78 -20.00
N SER A 154 11.84 8.62 -20.43
CA SER A 154 12.65 7.46 -20.79
C SER A 154 13.68 7.08 -19.71
N LEU A 155 13.40 6.05 -18.91
CA LEU A 155 14.49 5.09 -18.71
C LEU A 155 14.76 4.52 -20.12
N PRO A 156 15.98 4.65 -20.69
CA PRO A 156 16.33 3.79 -21.81
C PRO A 156 16.11 2.40 -21.27
N SER A 157 15.07 1.74 -21.79
CA SER A 157 14.62 0.39 -21.48
C SER A 157 15.49 -0.23 -20.39
N LEU A 158 15.05 -0.25 -19.12
CA LEU A 158 15.75 -0.99 -18.06
C LEU A 158 16.26 -2.26 -18.73
N GLN A 159 17.56 -2.37 -18.95
CA GLN A 159 18.17 -3.57 -19.55
C GLN A 159 18.02 -4.64 -18.46
N GLY A 160 16.81 -5.17 -18.32
CA GLY A 160 16.33 -5.91 -17.15
C GLY A 160 14.86 -5.73 -16.75
N GLY A 161 14.12 -4.74 -17.28
CA GLY A 161 12.72 -4.47 -16.89
C GLY A 161 12.56 -3.95 -15.45
N SER A 162 11.44 -3.30 -15.12
CA SER A 162 11.14 -2.98 -13.72
C SER A 162 10.71 -4.25 -12.98
N THR A 163 11.32 -4.55 -11.84
CA THR A 163 10.93 -5.69 -10.98
C THR A 163 9.80 -5.32 -10.02
N ALA A 164 9.30 -4.09 -10.07
CA ALA A 164 8.22 -3.63 -9.20
C ALA A 164 6.98 -4.49 -9.43
N GLN A 165 6.59 -5.22 -8.38
CA GLN A 165 5.40 -6.06 -8.34
C GLN A 165 4.20 -5.34 -7.74
N GLY A 166 4.44 -4.31 -6.91
CA GLY A 166 3.38 -3.54 -6.29
C GLY A 166 3.74 -2.07 -6.13
N ILE A 167 2.82 -1.19 -6.51
CA ILE A 167 2.91 0.26 -6.32
C ILE A 167 1.71 0.69 -5.47
N TYR A 168 1.98 1.35 -4.36
CA TYR A 168 0.99 1.98 -3.51
C TYR A 168 1.32 3.46 -3.35
N LEU A 169 0.43 4.33 -3.81
CA LEU A 169 0.64 5.77 -3.79
C LEU A 169 -0.54 6.47 -3.13
N ASP A 170 -0.27 7.14 -2.02
CA ASP A 170 -1.23 8.03 -1.36
C ASP A 170 -0.92 9.49 -1.71
N LEU A 171 -1.78 10.09 -2.51
CA LEU A 171 -1.66 11.45 -3.03
C LEU A 171 -2.22 12.53 -2.11
N SER A 172 -2.78 12.16 -0.95
CA SER A 172 -3.30 13.11 0.04
C SER A 172 -2.28 14.21 0.37
N LYS A 173 -1.01 13.84 0.53
CA LYS A 173 0.11 14.72 0.89
C LYS A 173 1.04 15.08 -0.26
N ALA A 174 0.77 14.55 -1.46
CA ALA A 174 1.60 14.83 -2.62
C ALA A 174 1.29 16.21 -3.21
N SER A 175 2.29 16.80 -3.88
CA SER A 175 2.08 17.86 -4.88
C SER A 175 1.44 17.27 -6.14
N GLU A 176 1.10 18.13 -7.10
CA GLU A 176 0.70 17.68 -8.44
C GLU A 176 1.86 16.91 -9.10
N ILE A 177 1.50 15.88 -9.88
CA ILE A 177 2.41 14.97 -10.57
C ILE A 177 1.95 14.86 -12.02
N ASP A 178 2.81 15.30 -12.93
CA ASP A 178 2.65 15.06 -14.37
C ASP A 178 3.21 13.68 -14.71
N VAL A 179 2.33 12.76 -15.09
CA VAL A 179 2.71 11.39 -15.44
C VAL A 179 3.10 11.33 -16.90
N GLU A 180 4.23 10.67 -17.20
CA GLU A 180 4.66 10.47 -18.57
C GLU A 180 3.73 9.49 -19.32
N ALA A 181 3.64 9.69 -20.64
CA ALA A 181 3.07 8.69 -21.53
C ALA A 181 3.73 7.32 -21.34
N ASN A 182 2.90 6.28 -21.31
CA ASN A 182 3.33 4.89 -21.28
C ASN A 182 4.25 4.53 -20.10
N VAL A 183 4.12 5.21 -18.96
CA VAL A 183 5.00 4.97 -17.81
C VAL A 183 4.97 3.53 -17.25
N PHE A 184 3.89 2.80 -17.52
CA PHE A 184 3.75 1.40 -17.13
C PHE A 184 4.15 0.41 -18.24
N GLU A 185 4.59 0.90 -19.41
CA GLU A 185 5.10 0.08 -20.49
C GLU A 185 6.39 -0.64 -20.06
N GLY A 186 6.46 -1.94 -20.29
CA GLY A 186 7.59 -2.77 -19.86
C GLY A 186 7.60 -3.14 -18.37
N MET A 187 6.63 -2.69 -17.56
CA MET A 187 6.47 -3.13 -16.16
C MET A 187 5.78 -4.49 -16.06
N THR A 188 6.33 -5.51 -16.73
CA THR A 188 5.72 -6.84 -16.88
C THR A 188 5.56 -7.61 -15.57
N SER A 189 6.26 -7.21 -14.51
CA SER A 189 6.13 -7.83 -13.18
C SER A 189 5.06 -7.17 -12.28
N LEU A 190 4.45 -6.06 -12.70
CA LEU A 190 3.52 -5.29 -11.87
C LEU A 190 2.18 -6.00 -11.70
N ARG A 191 1.89 -6.42 -10.47
CA ARG A 191 0.66 -7.16 -10.10
C ARG A 191 -0.32 -6.31 -9.28
N PHE A 192 0.18 -5.31 -8.54
CA PHE A 192 -0.63 -4.47 -7.68
C PHE A 192 -0.38 -2.98 -7.99
N LEU A 193 -1.44 -2.24 -8.32
CA LEU A 193 -1.39 -0.79 -8.47
C LEU A 193 -2.51 -0.16 -7.64
N ALA A 194 -2.15 0.62 -6.63
CA ALA A 194 -3.07 1.42 -5.84
C ALA A 194 -2.65 2.89 -5.85
N ILE A 195 -3.51 3.75 -6.36
CA ILE A 195 -3.38 5.21 -6.32
C ILE A 195 -4.60 5.76 -5.62
N ILE A 196 -4.40 6.33 -4.44
CA ILE A 196 -5.48 6.75 -3.54
C ILE A 196 -5.28 8.17 -3.00
N TYR A 197 -6.35 8.74 -2.47
CA TYR A 197 -6.38 10.01 -1.75
C TYR A 197 -6.94 9.75 -0.34
N SER A 198 -6.09 9.67 0.67
CA SER A 198 -6.56 9.59 2.07
C SER A 198 -7.03 10.96 2.60
N GLY A 199 -8.05 10.97 3.46
CA GLY A 199 -8.60 12.21 4.04
C GLY A 199 -9.51 12.99 3.08
N ASN A 200 -9.30 14.30 2.94
CA ASN A 200 -10.18 15.14 2.12
C ASN A 200 -10.08 14.75 0.64
N LYS A 201 -11.16 14.16 0.13
CA LYS A 201 -11.29 13.72 -1.27
C LYS A 201 -11.77 14.83 -2.19
N GLU A 202 -12.12 16.00 -1.65
CA GLU A 202 -12.51 17.17 -2.43
C GLU A 202 -11.30 17.78 -3.16
N GLY A 203 -11.53 18.35 -4.34
CA GLY A 203 -10.50 18.97 -5.17
C GLY A 203 -10.14 18.18 -6.42
N ALA A 204 -9.37 18.81 -7.30
CA ALA A 204 -8.96 18.25 -8.59
C ALA A 204 -8.06 17.00 -8.42
N PRO A 205 -7.98 16.12 -9.44
CA PRO A 205 -6.95 15.10 -9.51
C PRO A 205 -5.57 15.76 -9.43
N LYS A 206 -4.69 15.24 -8.57
CA LYS A 206 -3.28 15.66 -8.49
C LYS A 206 -2.39 14.94 -9.49
N ILE A 207 -2.90 13.91 -10.15
CA ILE A 207 -2.19 13.25 -11.25
C ILE A 207 -2.76 13.81 -12.55
N HIS A 208 -1.87 14.41 -13.33
CA HIS A 208 -2.16 14.85 -14.68
C HIS A 208 -1.60 13.81 -15.63
N VAL A 209 -2.49 13.12 -16.34
CA VAL A 209 -2.10 12.24 -17.42
C VAL A 209 -2.49 12.94 -18.73
N PRO A 210 -1.54 13.15 -19.66
CA PRO A 210 -1.88 13.68 -20.97
C PRO A 210 -3.01 12.85 -21.61
N TYR A 211 -3.92 13.50 -22.33
CA TYR A 211 -5.14 12.87 -22.86
C TYR A 211 -4.86 11.60 -23.68
N ASP A 212 -3.67 11.53 -24.31
CA ASP A 212 -3.21 10.43 -25.16
C ASP A 212 -2.08 9.59 -24.53
N ALA A 213 -1.69 9.86 -23.28
CA ALA A 213 -0.53 9.25 -22.63
C ALA A 213 -0.82 7.89 -21.99
N PHE A 214 -2.08 7.62 -21.65
CA PHE A 214 -2.47 6.40 -20.96
C PHE A 214 -2.81 5.28 -21.95
N THR A 215 -1.85 4.86 -22.78
CA THR A 215 -2.10 3.85 -23.81
C THR A 215 -1.79 2.42 -23.36
N THR A 216 -1.12 2.22 -22.22
CA THR A 216 -0.69 0.89 -21.78
C THR A 216 -0.88 0.68 -20.26
N LEU A 217 -1.36 -0.52 -19.92
CA LEU A 217 -1.32 -1.10 -18.58
C LEU A 217 -0.77 -2.53 -18.71
N PRO A 218 0.05 -3.01 -17.77
CA PRO A 218 0.65 -4.33 -17.88
C PRO A 218 -0.40 -5.42 -17.61
N ASP A 219 -0.52 -6.39 -18.52
CA ASP A 219 -1.45 -7.53 -18.43
C ASP A 219 -1.22 -8.45 -17.22
N SER A 220 -0.07 -8.31 -16.54
CA SER A 220 0.23 -8.98 -15.28
C SER A 220 -0.50 -8.39 -14.08
N LEU A 221 -1.20 -7.25 -14.23
CA LEU A 221 -1.98 -6.63 -13.17
C LEU A 221 -3.09 -7.57 -12.68
N ARG A 222 -3.12 -7.74 -11.36
CA ARG A 222 -4.12 -8.52 -10.63
C ARG A 222 -4.98 -7.63 -9.74
N TRP A 223 -4.48 -6.47 -9.35
CA TRP A 223 -5.20 -5.49 -8.57
C TRP A 223 -4.99 -4.09 -9.14
N LEU A 224 -6.09 -3.42 -9.48
CA LEU A 224 -6.09 -2.03 -9.92
C LEU A 224 -7.05 -1.21 -9.06
N GLN A 225 -6.49 -0.39 -8.20
CA GLN A 225 -7.22 0.64 -7.45
C GLN A 225 -6.70 2.00 -7.86
N TRP A 226 -7.55 2.85 -8.42
CA TRP A 226 -7.14 4.19 -8.85
C TRP A 226 -8.28 5.17 -8.65
N GLN A 227 -8.17 5.99 -7.61
CA GLN A 227 -9.16 7.02 -7.32
C GLN A 227 -8.99 8.21 -8.27
N LYS A 228 -10.10 8.79 -8.74
CA LYS A 228 -10.09 9.89 -9.72
C LYS A 228 -9.32 9.50 -10.99
N PHE A 229 -9.58 8.29 -11.49
CA PHE A 229 -8.92 7.77 -12.68
C PHE A 229 -9.09 8.74 -13.85
N PRO A 230 -8.01 9.07 -14.59
CA PRO A 230 -7.99 10.20 -15.52
C PRO A 230 -8.76 9.94 -16.83
N SER A 231 -9.04 8.66 -17.15
CA SER A 231 -9.68 8.27 -18.41
C SER A 231 -11.11 7.76 -18.22
N LYS A 232 -11.91 7.86 -19.28
CA LYS A 232 -13.29 7.31 -19.37
C LYS A 232 -13.33 5.81 -19.69
N SER A 233 -12.19 5.20 -19.99
CA SER A 233 -12.04 3.76 -20.21
C SER A 233 -10.64 3.28 -19.86
N LEU A 234 -10.50 1.98 -19.60
CA LEU A 234 -9.18 1.33 -19.58
C LEU A 234 -8.53 1.40 -20.98
N PRO A 235 -7.20 1.30 -21.08
CA PRO A 235 -6.50 1.27 -22.36
C PRO A 235 -7.01 0.11 -23.22
N SER A 236 -7.20 0.34 -24.51
CA SER A 236 -7.67 -0.71 -25.45
C SER A 236 -6.68 -1.86 -25.61
N SER A 237 -5.39 -1.61 -25.36
CA SER A 237 -4.32 -2.60 -25.36
C SER A 237 -4.33 -3.51 -24.14
N PHE A 238 -4.98 -3.10 -23.04
CA PHE A 238 -4.94 -3.81 -21.78
C PHE A 238 -5.93 -4.98 -21.78
N THR A 239 -5.40 -6.18 -21.54
CA THR A 239 -6.19 -7.40 -21.46
C THR A 239 -6.30 -7.86 -20.00
N PRO A 240 -7.42 -7.62 -19.30
CA PRO A 240 -7.54 -7.87 -17.85
C PRO A 240 -7.74 -9.35 -17.48
N LYS A 241 -7.03 -10.29 -18.13
CA LYS A 241 -7.14 -11.74 -17.87
C LYS A 241 -6.73 -12.14 -16.46
N ASN A 242 -5.75 -11.44 -15.90
CA ASN A 242 -5.22 -11.72 -14.56
C ASN A 242 -5.88 -10.86 -13.47
N LEU A 243 -6.76 -9.93 -13.85
CA LEU A 243 -7.32 -8.93 -12.96
C LEU A 243 -8.35 -9.57 -12.00
N VAL A 244 -8.03 -9.55 -10.72
CA VAL A 244 -8.87 -10.07 -9.63
C VAL A 244 -9.77 -8.98 -9.06
N ALA A 245 -9.26 -7.74 -8.99
CA ALA A 245 -9.92 -6.62 -8.34
C ALA A 245 -9.77 -5.34 -9.15
N LEU A 246 -10.88 -4.62 -9.33
CA LEU A 246 -10.92 -3.31 -9.96
C LEU A 246 -11.70 -2.33 -9.07
N SER A 247 -11.08 -1.19 -8.76
CA SER A 247 -11.69 -0.10 -7.98
C SER A 247 -11.29 1.25 -8.58
N LEU A 248 -12.21 1.88 -9.30
CA LEU A 248 -12.00 3.18 -9.96
C LEU A 248 -12.93 4.26 -9.38
N GLU A 249 -12.94 4.39 -8.05
CA GLU A 249 -13.80 5.34 -7.33
C GLU A 249 -13.54 6.79 -7.74
N TYR A 250 -14.58 7.63 -7.71
CA TYR A 250 -14.51 9.07 -8.02
C TYR A 250 -14.00 9.39 -9.44
N SER A 251 -14.10 8.43 -10.37
CA SER A 251 -13.68 8.57 -11.75
C SER A 251 -14.87 8.97 -12.66
N PRO A 252 -14.61 9.57 -13.84
CA PRO A 252 -15.66 9.78 -14.84
C PRO A 252 -16.33 8.45 -15.22
N ILE A 253 -17.60 8.48 -15.62
CA ILE A 253 -18.40 7.28 -15.94
C ILE A 253 -17.61 6.37 -16.91
N LEU A 254 -17.21 5.21 -16.40
CA LEU A 254 -16.62 4.15 -17.19
C LEU A 254 -17.74 3.35 -17.85
N LYS A 255 -17.69 3.19 -19.18
CA LYS A 255 -18.51 2.15 -19.83
C LYS A 255 -17.99 0.78 -19.34
N ARG A 256 -18.86 0.04 -18.66
CA ARG A 256 -18.55 -1.27 -18.08
C ARG A 256 -18.42 -2.28 -19.22
N CYS A 257 -17.20 -2.75 -19.48
CA CYS A 257 -16.91 -3.76 -20.51
C CYS A 257 -16.24 -5.03 -19.94
N TRP A 258 -16.34 -5.28 -18.63
CA TRP A 258 -15.54 -6.31 -17.94
C TRP A 258 -16.30 -6.99 -16.79
N ASP A 259 -16.11 -8.31 -16.67
CA ASP A 259 -16.70 -9.19 -15.64
C ASP A 259 -15.81 -9.30 -14.39
N VAL A 260 -15.40 -8.17 -13.80
CA VAL A 260 -14.51 -8.14 -12.62
C VAL A 260 -15.29 -7.67 -11.39
N GLU A 261 -15.04 -8.30 -10.23
CA GLU A 261 -15.60 -7.85 -8.96
C GLU A 261 -15.13 -6.42 -8.63
N VAL A 262 -16.09 -5.49 -8.54
CA VAL A 262 -15.83 -4.11 -8.14
C VAL A 262 -15.66 -4.06 -6.63
N CYS A 263 -14.47 -3.66 -6.18
CA CYS A 263 -14.14 -3.61 -4.76
C CYS A 263 -14.60 -2.28 -4.14
N GLU A 264 -15.53 -2.33 -3.19
CA GLU A 264 -15.81 -1.19 -2.32
C GLU A 264 -14.85 -1.20 -1.12
N MET A 265 -13.85 -0.33 -1.17
CA MET A 265 -12.79 -0.21 -0.17
C MET A 265 -13.12 0.97 0.75
N HIS A 266 -13.81 0.71 1.86
CA HIS A 266 -13.99 1.71 2.90
C HIS A 266 -12.78 1.64 3.83
N PHE A 267 -11.88 2.61 3.74
CA PHE A 267 -10.87 2.83 4.76
C PHE A 267 -11.54 3.58 5.92
N SER A 268 -11.70 2.93 7.07
CA SER A 268 -12.09 3.62 8.30
C SER A 268 -10.93 4.52 8.76
N GLU A 269 -11.23 5.81 8.92
CA GLU A 269 -10.32 6.84 9.46
C GLU A 269 -9.89 6.57 10.91
#